data_AF-A0A5C8LNB9-F1
#
_entry.id   AF-A0A5C8LNB9-F1
#
_cell.length_a   1.000
_cell.length_b   1.000
_cell.length_c   1.000
_cell.angle_alpha   90.00
_cell.angle_beta   90.00
_cell.angle_gamma   90.00
#
_symmetry.space_group_name_H-M   'P 1'
#
loop_
_entity.id
_entity.type
_entity.pdbx_description
1 polymer ?
#
loop_
_entity_poly.entity_id
_entity_poly.type
_entity_poly.pdbx_seq_one_letter_code
_entity_poly.pdbx_strand_id
1 'polypeptide(L)'
;NRDKEQYLGLLQAKRGEESNLLVVNTDGSVYSFILKYKEKLDQLNYFISKTQSIGNQIPSIKQAPFQEKSVQKFTDALYYPRFCAYLMKQERRTIGVRNRSYGIKLQVKNIIFENNELYFVIEIENKSSLDYDVNFLDFYVETRKKGKKKSLQKLLKSPIYTYHMPQKIRKGQTHQLVYVLPKFSLANDKRLKVELHEKYGERNVQLKIKNKHINNPD
;
A
#
# COMPACT_ATOMS: atom_id res chain seq x y z
N ASN A 1 -7.40 14.94 14.33
CA ASN A 1 -6.78 15.72 13.24
C ASN A 1 -5.75 14.90 12.49
N ARG A 2 -6.17 13.89 11.70
CA ARG A 2 -5.21 12.95 11.07
C ARG A 2 -5.51 12.57 9.61
N ASP A 3 -6.32 13.33 8.89
CA ASP A 3 -6.76 12.92 7.54
C ASP A 3 -6.77 14.04 6.47
N LYS A 4 -5.99 15.12 6.63
CA LYS A 4 -5.70 16.07 5.55
C LYS A 4 -4.23 16.46 5.56
N GLU A 5 -3.61 16.59 4.39
CA GLU A 5 -2.31 17.24 4.24
C GLU A 5 -2.38 18.64 4.86
N GLN A 6 -1.47 18.94 5.77
CA GLN A 6 -1.41 20.23 6.46
C GLN A 6 0.02 20.75 6.42
N TYR A 7 0.18 22.04 6.17
CA TYR A 7 1.48 22.75 6.17
C TYR A 7 2.08 22.91 7.58
N LEU A 8 1.49 22.29 8.61
CA LEU A 8 1.90 22.39 10.00
C LEU A 8 2.02 20.98 10.60
N GLY A 9 3.16 20.71 11.22
CA GLY A 9 3.37 19.55 12.08
C GLY A 9 3.23 19.93 13.55
N LEU A 10 2.52 19.12 14.32
CA LEU A 10 2.45 19.26 15.78
C LEU A 10 3.38 18.25 16.45
N LEU A 11 4.33 18.75 17.25
CA LEU A 11 5.22 17.93 18.05
C LEU A 11 4.87 18.09 19.53
N GLN A 12 4.56 16.97 20.19
CA GLN A 12 4.34 16.93 21.64
C GLN A 12 5.47 16.13 22.29
N ALA A 13 6.23 16.77 23.18
CA ALA A 13 7.32 16.12 23.89
C ALA A 13 6.85 15.50 25.22
N LYS A 14 7.59 14.48 25.67
CA LYS A 14 7.55 13.93 27.04
C LYS A 14 8.98 13.90 27.56
N ARG A 15 9.17 13.95 28.90
CA ARG A 15 10.48 13.74 29.52
C ARG A 15 11.10 12.44 29.00
N GLY A 16 12.32 12.50 28.48
CA GLY A 16 13.01 11.38 27.86
C GLY A 16 14.38 11.76 27.33
N GLU A 17 15.12 10.74 26.89
CA GLU A 17 16.44 10.87 26.28
C GLU A 17 16.38 11.56 24.90
N GLU A 18 17.55 12.00 24.43
CA GLU A 18 17.69 12.60 23.10
C GLU A 18 17.22 11.63 22.00
N SER A 19 16.55 12.16 20.99
CA SER A 19 15.99 11.37 19.90
C SER A 19 16.09 12.13 18.57
N ASN A 20 15.55 11.56 17.50
CA ASN A 20 15.58 12.15 16.18
C ASN A 20 14.16 12.26 15.59
N LEU A 21 13.91 13.36 14.88
CA LEU A 21 12.72 13.58 14.07
C LEU A 21 13.12 13.69 12.61
N LEU A 22 12.56 12.83 11.77
CA LEU A 22 12.73 12.88 10.33
C LEU A 22 11.42 13.33 9.68
N VAL A 23 11.49 14.36 8.86
CA VAL A 23 10.35 14.93 8.11
C VAL A 23 10.65 14.82 6.63
N VAL A 24 9.70 14.28 5.86
CA VAL A 24 9.78 14.19 4.40
C VAL A 24 8.60 14.95 3.83
N ASN A 25 8.88 16.01 3.06
CA ASN A 25 7.86 16.79 2.37
C ASN A 25 7.36 16.07 1.11
N THR A 26 6.24 16.54 0.57
CA THR A 26 5.66 16.01 -0.67
C THR A 26 6.56 16.19 -1.90
N ASP A 27 7.49 17.15 -1.87
CA ASP A 27 8.51 17.35 -2.90
C ASP A 27 9.76 16.46 -2.72
N GLY A 28 9.74 15.57 -1.73
CA GLY A 28 10.84 14.65 -1.38
C GLY A 28 11.92 15.27 -0.49
N SER A 29 11.88 16.57 -0.21
CA SER A 29 12.88 17.19 0.66
C SER A 29 12.84 16.59 2.07
N VAL A 30 14.02 16.23 2.59
CA VAL A 30 14.18 15.55 3.88
C VAL A 30 14.83 16.50 4.87
N TYR A 31 14.27 16.55 6.08
CA TYR A 31 14.78 17.31 7.20
C TYR A 31 14.98 16.37 8.39
N SER A 32 16.09 16.53 9.10
CA SER A 32 16.41 15.78 10.30
C SER A 32 16.70 16.73 11.45
N PHE A 33 16.05 16.49 12.57
CA PHE A 33 16.21 17.28 13.79
C PHE A 33 16.60 16.37 14.94
N ILE A 34 17.59 16.79 15.73
CA ILE A 34 17.86 16.20 17.03
C ILE A 34 16.84 16.79 18.00
N LEU A 35 16.11 15.92 18.69
CA LEU A 35 15.14 16.29 19.70
C LEU A 35 15.74 16.09 21.08
N LYS A 36 15.77 17.15 21.88
CA LYS A 36 16.15 17.11 23.30
C LYS A 36 15.03 17.68 24.14
N TYR A 37 14.68 16.99 25.23
CA TYR A 37 13.68 17.48 26.15
C TYR A 37 14.18 18.73 26.89
N LYS A 38 13.35 19.76 26.97
CA LYS A 38 13.55 20.98 27.77
C LYS A 38 12.27 21.28 28.54
N GLU A 39 12.35 21.50 29.85
CA GLU A 39 11.17 21.73 30.71
C GLU A 39 10.40 22.99 30.34
N LYS A 40 11.13 24.04 29.97
CA LYS A 40 10.58 25.33 29.52
C LYS A 40 11.17 25.67 28.15
N LEU A 41 10.29 25.84 27.16
CA LEU A 41 10.66 26.27 25.82
C LEU A 41 10.53 27.78 25.72
N ASP A 42 11.59 28.43 25.24
CA ASP A 42 11.58 29.88 24.97
C ASP A 42 11.00 30.18 23.57
N GLN A 43 10.92 29.15 22.71
CA GLN A 43 10.36 29.20 21.37
C GLN A 43 9.49 27.95 21.12
N LEU A 44 8.25 28.16 20.67
CA LEU A 44 7.28 27.08 20.41
C LEU A 44 7.08 26.78 18.92
N ASN A 45 7.35 27.76 18.05
CA ASN A 45 7.10 27.66 16.62
C ASN A 45 8.42 27.76 15.86
N TYR A 46 8.61 26.85 14.90
CA TYR A 46 9.78 26.80 14.03
C TYR A 46 9.33 26.82 12.58
N PHE A 47 9.86 27.77 11.82
CA PHE A 47 9.67 27.85 10.37
C PHE A 47 10.89 27.22 9.69
N ILE A 48 10.65 26.18 8.90
CA ILE A 48 11.70 25.42 8.23
C ILE A 48 11.85 25.97 6.81
N SER A 49 13.02 26.52 6.50
CA SER A 49 13.35 26.98 5.15
C SER A 49 13.74 25.79 4.26
N LYS A 50 13.45 25.88 2.96
CA LYS A 50 13.89 24.87 1.96
C LYS A 50 15.40 24.65 1.95
N THR A 51 16.18 25.68 2.28
CA THR A 51 17.64 25.61 2.35
C THR A 51 18.17 24.76 3.51
N GLN A 52 17.33 24.43 4.50
CA GLN A 52 17.68 23.55 5.62
C GLN A 52 17.50 22.06 5.31
N SER A 53 17.04 21.73 4.10
CA SER A 53 16.91 20.35 3.64
C SER A 53 18.28 19.67 3.67
N ILE A 54 18.36 18.53 4.35
CA ILE A 54 19.59 17.72 4.42
C ILE A 54 19.76 16.82 3.20
N GLY A 55 18.80 16.86 2.27
CA GLY A 55 18.82 16.06 1.06
C GLY A 55 17.42 15.90 0.49
N ASN A 56 17.34 15.31 -0.70
CA ASN A 56 16.06 15.03 -1.34
C ASN A 56 15.90 13.51 -1.48
N GLN A 57 14.95 12.92 -0.75
CA GLN A 57 14.43 11.57 -1.01
C GLN A 57 13.22 11.68 -1.93
N ILE A 58 13.45 12.11 -3.17
CA ILE A 58 12.69 11.54 -4.28
C ILE A 58 13.26 10.13 -4.45
N PRO A 59 12.47 9.07 -4.67
CA PRO A 59 12.98 7.82 -5.23
C PRO A 59 13.46 8.11 -6.66
N SER A 60 14.62 8.77 -6.75
CA SER A 60 15.37 8.90 -7.97
C SER A 60 15.93 7.50 -8.20
N ILE A 61 15.39 6.84 -9.21
CA ILE A 61 16.05 5.73 -9.89
C ILE A 61 17.36 6.31 -10.46
N LYS A 62 18.38 6.38 -9.62
CA LYS A 62 19.78 6.37 -10.04
C LYS A 62 20.39 5.16 -9.36
N GLN A 63 20.04 4.00 -9.90
CA GLN A 63 20.84 2.81 -9.70
C GLN A 63 22.24 3.15 -10.24
N ALA A 64 23.24 3.17 -9.37
CA ALA A 64 24.57 2.76 -9.79
C ALA A 64 24.43 1.39 -10.49
N PRO A 65 25.20 1.07 -11.54
CA PRO A 65 25.05 -0.20 -12.24
C PRO A 65 25.51 -1.32 -11.32
N PHE A 66 24.61 -1.77 -10.45
CA PHE A 66 24.63 -3.12 -9.95
C PHE A 66 24.39 -3.98 -11.17
N GLN A 67 25.41 -4.74 -11.57
CA GLN A 67 25.22 -5.80 -12.54
C GLN A 67 24.37 -6.90 -11.89
N GLU A 68 23.07 -6.62 -11.78
CA GLU A 68 22.05 -7.64 -11.75
C GLU A 68 22.10 -8.27 -13.14
N LYS A 69 22.60 -9.51 -13.20
CA LYS A 69 22.46 -10.39 -14.36
C LYS A 69 21.06 -10.18 -14.91
N SER A 70 21.00 -9.67 -16.14
CA SER A 70 19.79 -9.30 -16.85
C SER A 70 18.72 -10.37 -16.68
N VAL A 71 17.77 -10.15 -15.77
CA VAL A 71 16.46 -10.78 -15.89
C VAL A 71 15.89 -10.16 -17.16
N GLN A 72 15.71 -10.99 -18.18
CA GLN A 72 15.10 -10.59 -19.44
C GLN A 72 13.83 -9.80 -19.12
N LYS A 73 13.89 -8.48 -19.28
CA LYS A 73 12.67 -7.66 -19.33
C LYS A 73 11.87 -8.28 -20.47
N PHE A 74 10.74 -8.93 -20.17
CA PHE A 74 9.85 -9.42 -21.21
C PHE A 74 9.41 -8.19 -22.02
N THR A 75 10.02 -8.02 -23.19
CA THR A 75 9.84 -6.92 -24.14
C THR A 75 8.51 -7.03 -24.91
N ASP A 76 7.67 -8.00 -24.57
CA ASP A 76 6.38 -8.21 -25.20
C ASP A 76 5.31 -7.42 -24.44
N ALA A 77 4.79 -6.36 -25.06
CA ALA A 77 3.66 -5.58 -24.53
C ALA A 77 2.42 -6.44 -24.24
N LEU A 78 2.33 -7.64 -24.83
CA LEU A 78 1.23 -8.59 -24.61
C LEU A 78 1.47 -9.56 -23.45
N TYR A 79 2.65 -9.53 -22.80
CA TYR A 79 2.96 -10.44 -21.69
C TYR A 79 1.93 -10.33 -20.55
N TYR A 80 1.76 -9.14 -19.96
CA TYR A 80 0.82 -8.96 -18.85
C TYR A 80 -0.64 -9.28 -19.22
N PRO A 81 -1.20 -8.77 -20.35
CA PRO A 81 -2.55 -9.14 -20.77
C PRO A 81 -2.75 -10.66 -20.92
N ARG A 82 -1.83 -11.37 -21.58
CA ARG A 82 -1.94 -12.81 -21.81
C ARG A 82 -1.84 -13.60 -20.51
N PHE A 83 -0.86 -13.27 -19.67
CA PHE A 83 -0.65 -13.98 -18.42
C PHE A 83 -1.78 -13.72 -17.42
N CYS A 84 -2.26 -12.47 -17.29
CA CYS A 84 -3.41 -12.16 -16.45
C CYS A 84 -4.69 -12.88 -16.93
N ALA A 85 -4.93 -12.91 -18.24
CA ALA A 85 -6.05 -13.66 -18.82
C ALA A 85 -5.94 -15.16 -18.54
N TYR A 86 -4.74 -15.73 -18.60
CA TYR A 86 -4.48 -17.11 -18.22
C TYR A 86 -4.77 -17.37 -16.74
N LEU A 87 -4.27 -16.51 -15.84
CA LEU A 87 -4.48 -16.64 -14.39
C LEU A 87 -5.96 -16.57 -14.00
N MET A 88 -6.76 -15.75 -14.69
CA MET A 88 -8.21 -15.66 -14.45
C MET A 88 -8.98 -16.92 -14.84
N LYS A 89 -8.50 -17.68 -15.85
CA LYS A 89 -9.15 -18.92 -16.31
C LYS A 89 -8.83 -20.13 -15.44
N GLN A 90 -7.77 -20.08 -14.63
CA GLN A 90 -7.39 -21.22 -13.82
C GLN A 90 -8.26 -21.38 -12.58
N GLU A 91 -8.90 -22.54 -12.44
CA GLU A 91 -9.58 -22.96 -11.22
C GLU A 91 -8.57 -23.50 -10.20
N ARG A 92 -7.75 -22.59 -9.65
CA ARG A 92 -6.85 -22.93 -8.52
C ARG A 92 -7.61 -22.85 -7.19
N ARG A 93 -7.11 -23.58 -6.19
CA ARG A 93 -7.59 -23.47 -4.81
C ARG A 93 -7.45 -22.03 -4.34
N THR A 94 -8.55 -21.47 -3.82
CA THR A 94 -8.49 -20.11 -3.29
C THR A 94 -7.75 -20.08 -1.96
N ILE A 95 -6.90 -19.07 -1.72
CA ILE A 95 -6.19 -18.90 -0.45
C ILE A 95 -7.12 -18.53 0.74
N GLY A 96 -8.43 -18.42 0.50
CA GLY A 96 -9.46 -18.19 1.52
C GLY A 96 -9.47 -16.78 2.13
N VAL A 97 -8.67 -15.85 1.60
CA VAL A 97 -8.56 -14.49 2.14
C VAL A 97 -9.65 -13.61 1.56
N ARG A 98 -10.70 -13.35 2.35
CA ARG A 98 -11.86 -12.55 1.96
C ARG A 98 -12.38 -11.70 3.11
N ASN A 99 -13.05 -10.60 2.77
CA ASN A 99 -13.84 -9.82 3.71
C ASN A 99 -15.10 -9.30 3.00
N ARG A 100 -16.14 -9.02 3.78
CA ARG A 100 -17.39 -8.47 3.29
C ARG A 100 -17.85 -7.32 4.19
N SER A 101 -18.26 -6.21 3.59
CA SER A 101 -18.87 -5.07 4.27
C SER A 101 -19.81 -4.36 3.31
N TYR A 102 -20.91 -3.79 3.80
CA TYR A 102 -21.89 -3.04 2.97
C TYR A 102 -22.46 -3.83 1.78
N GLY A 103 -22.55 -5.17 1.89
CA GLY A 103 -22.97 -6.05 0.78
C GLY A 103 -21.90 -6.30 -0.28
N ILE A 104 -20.73 -5.66 -0.19
CA ILE A 104 -19.59 -5.83 -1.09
C ILE A 104 -18.63 -6.85 -0.50
N LYS A 105 -18.32 -7.90 -1.25
CA LYS A 105 -17.34 -8.93 -0.90
C LYS A 105 -16.07 -8.69 -1.71
N LEU A 106 -14.95 -8.53 -1.01
CA LEU A 106 -13.61 -8.46 -1.59
C LEU A 106 -12.85 -9.73 -1.22
N GLN A 107 -12.31 -10.43 -2.20
CA GLN A 107 -11.58 -11.68 -2.01
C GLN A 107 -10.29 -11.69 -2.83
N VAL A 108 -9.18 -12.11 -2.22
CA VAL A 108 -7.99 -12.55 -2.98
C VAL A 108 -8.13 -14.05 -3.20
N LYS A 109 -8.34 -14.44 -4.46
CA LYS A 109 -8.43 -15.85 -4.85
C LYS A 109 -7.04 -16.48 -4.80
N ASN A 110 -6.06 -15.86 -5.44
CA ASN A 110 -4.69 -16.38 -5.43
C ASN A 110 -3.62 -15.28 -5.46
N ILE A 111 -2.41 -15.64 -5.06
CA ILE A 111 -1.20 -14.82 -5.13
C ILE A 111 -0.12 -15.68 -5.78
N ILE A 112 0.26 -15.35 -7.01
CA ILE A 112 1.24 -16.12 -7.79
C ILE A 112 2.55 -15.34 -7.85
N PHE A 113 3.68 -16.01 -7.65
CA PHE A 113 5.00 -15.44 -7.90
C PHE A 113 5.55 -15.89 -9.24
N GLU A 114 5.72 -14.94 -10.16
CA GLU A 114 6.26 -15.19 -11.49
C GLU A 114 7.17 -14.02 -11.88
N ASN A 115 8.32 -14.29 -12.51
CA ASN A 115 9.21 -13.25 -13.05
C ASN A 115 9.51 -12.09 -12.09
N ASN A 116 9.78 -12.40 -10.81
CA ASN A 116 10.13 -11.40 -9.80
C ASN A 116 8.98 -10.44 -9.41
N GLU A 117 7.74 -10.84 -9.68
CA GLU A 117 6.51 -10.08 -9.45
C GLU A 117 5.48 -10.94 -8.73
N LEU A 118 4.53 -10.26 -8.07
CA LEU A 118 3.41 -10.89 -7.38
C LEU A 118 2.11 -10.54 -8.08
N TYR A 119 1.38 -11.57 -8.50
CA TYR A 119 0.09 -11.46 -9.19
C TYR A 119 -1.04 -11.76 -8.22
N PHE A 120 -1.82 -10.74 -7.89
CA PHE A 120 -2.97 -10.84 -7.01
C PHE A 120 -4.23 -11.03 -7.85
N VAL A 121 -4.75 -12.27 -7.91
CA VAL A 121 -6.04 -12.55 -8.53
C VAL A 121 -7.14 -12.21 -7.52
N ILE A 122 -7.90 -11.16 -7.81
CA ILE A 122 -8.89 -10.58 -6.91
C ILE A 122 -10.28 -10.73 -7.51
N GLU A 123 -11.25 -11.00 -6.65
CA GLU A 123 -12.68 -11.04 -6.97
C GLU A 123 -13.43 -10.02 -6.12
N ILE A 124 -14.27 -9.22 -6.76
CA ILE A 124 -15.18 -8.28 -6.12
C ILE A 124 -16.61 -8.66 -6.51
N GLU A 125 -17.45 -8.90 -5.52
CA GLU A 125 -18.85 -9.28 -5.69
C GLU A 125 -19.76 -8.29 -4.96
N ASN A 126 -20.73 -7.71 -5.68
CA ASN A 126 -21.73 -6.81 -5.12
C ASN A 126 -23.05 -7.54 -4.85
N LYS A 127 -23.35 -7.83 -3.58
CA LYS A 127 -24.67 -8.32 -3.14
C LYS A 127 -25.51 -7.25 -2.44
N SER A 128 -25.13 -5.99 -2.55
CA SER A 128 -25.94 -4.89 -2.02
C SER A 128 -27.14 -4.62 -2.92
N SER A 129 -28.06 -3.75 -2.47
CA SER A 129 -29.24 -3.34 -3.24
C SER A 129 -28.93 -2.29 -4.32
N LEU A 130 -27.73 -1.71 -4.33
CA LEU A 130 -27.33 -0.61 -5.20
C LEU A 130 -26.07 -0.98 -5.99
N ASP A 131 -25.86 -0.31 -7.12
CA ASP A 131 -24.59 -0.40 -7.84
C ASP A 131 -23.44 0.13 -6.97
N TYR A 132 -22.23 -0.35 -7.22
CA TYR A 132 -21.02 0.09 -6.53
C TYR A 132 -20.09 0.78 -7.53
N ASP A 133 -19.93 2.09 -7.39
CA ASP A 133 -19.05 2.89 -8.22
C ASP A 133 -17.62 2.79 -7.66
N VAL A 134 -16.72 2.12 -8.39
CA VAL A 134 -15.37 1.88 -7.90
C VAL A 134 -14.53 3.15 -8.06
N ASN A 135 -13.89 3.60 -6.98
CA ASN A 135 -12.91 4.68 -7.03
C ASN A 135 -11.51 4.11 -7.28
N PHE A 136 -10.99 3.35 -6.32
CA PHE A 136 -9.68 2.72 -6.39
C PHE A 136 -9.60 1.49 -5.49
N LEU A 137 -8.58 0.65 -5.76
CA LEU A 137 -8.17 -0.44 -4.90
C LEU A 137 -6.67 -0.35 -4.67
N ASP A 138 -6.29 -0.18 -3.40
CA ASP A 138 -4.91 0.08 -3.00
C ASP A 138 -4.35 -1.01 -2.09
N PHE A 139 -3.02 -1.16 -2.14
CA PHE A 139 -2.25 -2.10 -1.33
C PHE A 139 -1.36 -1.35 -0.36
N TYR A 140 -1.43 -1.71 0.91
CA TYR A 140 -0.65 -1.10 1.97
C TYR A 140 0.02 -2.14 2.84
N VAL A 141 1.33 -2.01 3.04
CA VAL A 141 2.04 -2.75 4.09
C VAL A 141 1.84 -2.00 5.39
N GLU A 142 1.23 -2.64 6.38
CA GLU A 142 1.03 -2.06 7.70
C GLU A 142 1.61 -2.92 8.82
N THR A 143 2.14 -2.25 9.84
CA THR A 143 2.58 -2.89 11.08
C THR A 143 1.37 -3.31 11.91
N ARG A 144 1.35 -4.56 12.39
CA ARG A 144 0.38 -5.04 13.37
C ARG A 144 0.64 -4.32 14.69
N LYS A 145 -0.33 -3.55 15.16
CA LYS A 145 -0.26 -2.90 16.48
C LYS A 145 -0.22 -3.98 17.57
N LYS A 146 0.98 -4.26 18.12
CA LYS A 146 1.16 -5.06 19.34
C LYS A 146 1.51 -4.11 20.48
N GLY A 147 0.58 -3.93 21.43
CA GLY A 147 0.74 -3.08 22.61
C GLY A 147 0.27 -1.62 22.45
N LYS A 148 0.24 -0.89 23.57
CA LYS A 148 -0.29 0.49 23.65
C LYS A 148 0.62 1.55 23.00
N LYS A 149 1.88 1.23 22.67
CA LYS A 149 2.92 2.21 22.28
C LYS A 149 3.53 2.06 20.87
N LYS A 150 3.10 1.10 20.03
CA LYS A 150 3.60 1.01 18.64
C LYS A 150 2.84 1.96 17.71
N SER A 151 3.56 2.86 17.04
CA SER A 151 3.05 3.67 15.94
C SER A 151 2.63 2.76 14.77
N LEU A 152 1.50 3.06 14.13
CA LEU A 152 1.02 2.33 12.97
C LEU A 152 1.63 2.96 11.73
N GLN A 153 2.60 2.28 11.13
CA GLN A 153 3.16 2.68 9.83
C GLN A 153 2.35 2.01 8.73
N LYS A 154 1.96 2.78 7.71
CA LYS A 154 1.25 2.33 6.52
C LYS A 154 2.07 2.77 5.32
N LEU A 155 2.52 1.82 4.51
CA LEU A 155 3.33 2.08 3.31
C LEU A 155 2.58 1.60 2.07
N LEU A 156 2.28 2.51 1.13
CA LEU A 156 1.63 2.18 -0.14
C LEU A 156 2.55 1.29 -1.00
N LYS A 157 1.94 0.32 -1.67
CA LYS A 157 2.56 -0.53 -2.69
C LYS A 157 1.87 -0.30 -4.02
N SER A 158 2.54 0.46 -4.87
CA SER A 158 2.04 0.76 -6.22
C SER A 158 2.14 -0.48 -7.12
N PRO A 159 1.08 -0.80 -7.88
CA PRO A 159 1.15 -1.85 -8.88
C PRO A 159 2.00 -1.43 -10.09
N ILE A 160 2.63 -2.42 -10.71
CA ILE A 160 3.29 -2.30 -12.02
C ILE A 160 2.24 -2.35 -13.13
N TYR A 161 1.23 -3.21 -12.97
CA TYR A 161 0.18 -3.41 -13.96
C TYR A 161 -1.15 -3.75 -13.28
N THR A 162 -2.26 -3.35 -13.91
CA THR A 162 -3.62 -3.65 -13.46
C THR A 162 -4.43 -4.18 -14.64
N TYR A 163 -5.10 -5.31 -14.44
CA TYR A 163 -5.91 -5.97 -15.45
C TYR A 163 -7.38 -6.03 -15.02
N HIS A 164 -8.27 -5.55 -15.89
CA HIS A 164 -9.73 -5.64 -15.73
C HIS A 164 -10.30 -5.01 -14.43
N MET A 165 -9.72 -3.89 -13.97
CA MET A 165 -10.32 -3.12 -12.87
C MET A 165 -11.65 -2.49 -13.35
N PRO A 166 -12.81 -2.86 -12.76
CA PRO A 166 -14.09 -2.31 -13.17
C PRO A 166 -14.26 -0.89 -12.64
N GLN A 167 -14.90 -0.01 -13.41
CA GLN A 167 -15.32 1.32 -12.94
C GLN A 167 -16.62 1.25 -12.12
N LYS A 168 -17.46 0.24 -12.38
CA LYS A 168 -18.74 0.04 -11.71
C LYS A 168 -19.04 -1.46 -11.61
N ILE A 169 -19.60 -1.86 -10.48
CA ILE A 169 -20.05 -3.23 -10.22
C ILE A 169 -21.55 -3.16 -9.94
N ARG A 170 -22.36 -3.61 -10.90
CA ARG A 170 -23.82 -3.54 -10.73
C ARG A 170 -24.31 -4.49 -9.64
N LYS A 171 -25.50 -4.25 -9.12
CA LYS A 171 -26.18 -5.16 -8.19
C LYS A 171 -26.13 -6.61 -8.71
N GLY A 172 -25.68 -7.53 -7.86
CA GLY A 172 -25.60 -8.97 -8.14
C GLY A 172 -24.41 -9.40 -9.00
N GLN A 173 -23.57 -8.46 -9.48
CA GLN A 173 -22.43 -8.80 -10.32
C GLN A 173 -21.19 -9.17 -9.51
N THR A 174 -20.38 -10.02 -10.14
CA THR A 174 -19.05 -10.41 -9.70
C THR A 174 -18.05 -10.07 -10.80
N HIS A 175 -16.97 -9.40 -10.45
CA HIS A 175 -15.85 -9.09 -11.34
C HIS A 175 -14.56 -9.69 -10.80
N GLN A 176 -13.76 -10.24 -11.70
CA GLN A 176 -12.41 -10.69 -11.40
C GLN A 176 -11.39 -9.79 -12.09
N LEU A 177 -10.30 -9.51 -11.39
CA LEU A 177 -9.26 -8.60 -11.80
C LEU A 177 -7.90 -9.08 -11.30
N VAL A 178 -6.82 -8.56 -11.88
CA VAL A 178 -5.45 -8.91 -11.47
C VAL A 178 -4.64 -7.65 -11.23
N TYR A 179 -3.99 -7.58 -10.07
CA TYR A 179 -3.00 -6.57 -9.75
C TYR A 179 -1.60 -7.20 -9.74
N VAL A 180 -0.67 -6.59 -10.47
CA VAL A 180 0.73 -7.01 -10.51
C VAL A 180 1.56 -6.05 -9.69
N LEU A 181 2.21 -6.55 -8.64
CA LEU A 181 3.08 -5.76 -7.77
C LEU A 181 4.53 -6.25 -7.89
N PRO A 182 5.54 -5.39 -7.67
CA PRO A 182 6.92 -5.85 -7.53
C PRO A 182 7.02 -6.87 -6.38
N LYS A 183 7.96 -7.83 -6.44
CA LYS A 183 8.13 -8.74 -5.29
C LYS A 183 8.44 -7.99 -4.01
N PHE A 184 7.87 -8.46 -2.91
CA PHE A 184 8.25 -8.03 -1.56
C PHE A 184 7.97 -9.14 -0.56
N SER A 185 8.65 -9.10 0.57
CA SER A 185 8.38 -9.96 1.72
C SER A 185 7.86 -9.13 2.90
N LEU A 186 7.17 -9.81 3.81
CA LEU A 186 6.61 -9.20 5.01
C LEU A 186 7.20 -9.86 6.26
N ALA A 187 7.71 -9.03 7.17
CA ALA A 187 8.07 -9.46 8.52
C ALA A 187 6.83 -10.00 9.27
N ASN A 188 7.08 -10.79 10.33
CA ASN A 188 6.03 -11.43 11.13
C ASN A 188 5.05 -10.44 11.79
N ASP A 189 5.53 -9.23 12.11
CA ASP A 189 4.72 -8.17 12.68
C ASP A 189 4.09 -7.25 11.62
N LYS A 190 4.24 -7.54 10.33
CA LYS A 190 3.58 -6.81 9.24
C LYS A 190 2.45 -7.63 8.60
N ARG A 191 1.58 -6.95 7.88
CA ARG A 191 0.55 -7.55 7.02
C ARG A 191 0.30 -6.64 5.82
N LEU A 192 -0.22 -7.23 4.74
CA LEU A 192 -0.71 -6.48 3.61
C LEU A 192 -2.19 -6.15 3.86
N LYS A 193 -2.58 -4.91 3.61
CA LYS A 193 -3.95 -4.43 3.68
C LYS A 193 -4.35 -3.98 2.28
N VAL A 194 -5.43 -4.56 1.77
CA VAL A 194 -6.05 -4.18 0.50
C VAL A 194 -7.28 -3.35 0.83
N GLU A 195 -7.40 -2.15 0.28
CA GLU A 195 -8.52 -1.24 0.53
C GLU A 195 -9.23 -0.93 -0.79
N LEU A 196 -10.50 -1.32 -0.89
CA LEU A 196 -11.39 -0.95 -1.98
C LEU A 196 -12.23 0.24 -1.53
N HIS A 197 -12.19 1.33 -2.29
CA HIS A 197 -12.93 2.56 -2.00
C HIS A 197 -14.01 2.84 -3.04
N GLU A 198 -15.13 3.35 -2.55
CA GLU A 198 -16.26 3.76 -3.39
C GLU A 198 -16.08 5.21 -3.87
N LYS A 199 -16.53 5.49 -5.09
CA LYS A 199 -16.54 6.84 -5.65
C LYS A 199 -17.72 7.60 -5.05
N TYR A 200 -17.44 8.73 -4.41
CA TYR A 200 -18.44 9.59 -3.75
C TYR A 200 -19.30 8.87 -2.70
N GLY A 201 -18.74 7.85 -2.03
CA GLY A 201 -19.43 7.08 -1.00
C GLY A 201 -18.51 6.62 0.12
N GLU A 202 -19.10 6.01 1.15
CA GLU A 202 -18.38 5.55 2.35
C GLU A 202 -18.33 4.02 2.48
N ARG A 203 -18.79 3.27 1.48
CA ARG A 203 -18.86 1.79 1.48
C ARG A 203 -17.50 1.12 1.27
N ASN A 204 -16.48 1.57 2.00
CA ASN A 204 -15.10 1.12 1.84
C ASN A 204 -14.89 -0.28 2.45
N VAL A 205 -14.25 -1.17 1.70
CA VAL A 205 -13.98 -2.55 2.12
C VAL A 205 -12.49 -2.75 2.33
N GLN A 206 -12.12 -3.31 3.48
CA GLN A 206 -10.72 -3.55 3.84
C GLN A 206 -10.46 -5.04 4.01
N LEU A 207 -9.46 -5.57 3.31
CA LEU A 207 -9.03 -6.96 3.40
C LEU A 207 -7.60 -7.04 3.93
N LYS A 208 -7.36 -7.91 4.91
CA LYS A 208 -6.04 -8.08 5.56
C LYS A 208 -5.45 -9.43 5.20
N ILE A 209 -4.28 -9.42 4.55
CA ILE A 209 -3.55 -10.62 4.13
C ILE A 209 -2.34 -10.81 5.05
N LYS A 210 -2.26 -11.99 5.69
CA LYS A 210 -1.14 -12.34 6.58
C LYS A 210 0.14 -12.56 5.78
N ASN A 211 1.28 -12.26 6.40
CA ASN A 211 2.61 -12.47 5.83
C ASN A 211 2.83 -13.87 5.23
N LYS A 212 2.25 -14.93 5.81
CA LYS A 212 2.39 -16.30 5.29
C LYS A 212 1.97 -16.46 3.82
N HIS A 213 0.95 -15.73 3.38
CA HIS A 213 0.45 -15.77 2.00
C HIS A 213 1.27 -14.92 1.03
N ILE A 214 2.07 -13.97 1.56
CA ILE A 214 2.95 -13.12 0.75
C ILE A 214 4.34 -13.74 0.63
N ASN A 215 4.84 -14.32 1.71
CA ASN A 215 6.18 -14.91 1.76
C ASN A 215 6.24 -16.32 1.16
N ASN A 216 5.10 -17.01 1.07
CA ASN A 216 4.96 -18.32 0.44
C ASN A 216 3.76 -18.26 -0.52
N PRO A 217 3.89 -17.53 -1.64
CA PRO A 217 2.89 -17.50 -2.70
C PRO A 217 2.88 -18.84 -3.47
N ASP A 218 1.84 -19.04 -4.28
CA ASP A 218 1.74 -20.16 -5.21
C ASP A 218 2.72 -20.02 -6.39
#